data_AF-A0A8H4ATU4-F1
#
_entry.id   AF-A0A8H4ATU4-F1
#
_cell.length_a   1.000
_cell.length_b   1.000
_cell.length_c   1.000
_cell.angle_alpha   90.00
_cell.angle_beta   90.00
_cell.angle_gamma   90.00
#
_symmetry.space_group_name_H-M   'P 1'
#
loop_
_entity.id
_entity.type
_entity.pdbx_description
1 polymer ?
#
loop_
_entity_poly.entity_id
_entity_poly.type
_entity_poly.pdbx_seq_one_letter_code
_entity_poly.pdbx_strand_id
1 'polypeptide(L)'
;MDPITMNANNDKSTVLNVDSGVLRINYAGGENSEDAIVRANNPIPSQCEMFYFEVDIINNEKNGIIAIGFCEQSVELNKLPGCAIADDDIDDQLKEKWVKVLKHCNEDTIKDFMDKLNSMEINQKNMLECRAKVYFIIGSYKEALDDLNKLLKMEENSVFALRYRRETYFLLCEQKQSNADLKRLLKKDDKWALQVNEEINGDRR
;
A
#
# COMPACT_ATOMS: atom_id res chain seq x y z
N MET A 1 4.53 23.39 20.74
CA MET A 1 4.98 22.77 19.48
C MET A 1 4.35 23.58 18.37
N ASP A 2 5.12 23.90 17.34
CA ASP A 2 4.51 24.41 16.11
C ASP A 2 3.57 23.35 15.55
N PRO A 3 2.46 23.74 14.91
CA PRO A 3 1.55 22.77 14.30
C PRO A 3 2.31 21.94 13.28
N ILE A 4 1.92 20.66 13.17
CA ILE A 4 2.44 19.81 12.12
C ILE A 4 1.89 20.31 10.79
N THR A 5 2.79 20.55 9.85
CA THR A 5 2.47 21.07 8.52
C THR A 5 3.08 20.16 7.47
N MET A 6 2.77 20.42 6.20
CA MET A 6 3.38 19.70 5.08
C MET A 6 4.83 20.13 4.89
N ASN A 7 5.70 19.17 4.58
CA ASN A 7 7.10 19.47 4.32
C ASN A 7 7.30 20.03 2.91
N ALA A 8 7.31 21.36 2.78
CA ALA A 8 7.54 22.03 1.51
C ALA A 8 9.01 21.99 1.04
N ASN A 9 9.95 21.58 1.90
CA ASN A 9 11.40 21.64 1.67
C ASN A 9 11.95 20.31 1.11
N ASN A 10 11.49 19.94 -0.07
CA ASN A 10 11.92 18.76 -0.86
C ASN A 10 11.50 17.38 -0.34
N ASP A 11 10.76 17.27 0.76
CA ASP A 11 10.19 15.98 1.21
C ASP A 11 8.73 15.82 0.71
N LYS A 12 8.58 16.04 -0.59
CA LYS A 12 7.35 15.85 -1.36
C LYS A 12 7.66 15.48 -2.80
N SER A 13 6.72 14.82 -3.46
CA SER A 13 6.77 14.62 -4.91
C SER A 13 6.82 15.96 -5.67
N THR A 14 7.46 15.95 -6.85
CA THR A 14 7.58 17.13 -7.71
C THR A 14 6.25 17.58 -8.30
N VAL A 15 5.28 16.67 -8.42
CA VAL A 15 3.94 16.98 -8.96
C VAL A 15 2.97 17.56 -7.91
N LEU A 16 3.39 17.67 -6.65
CA LEU A 16 2.61 18.30 -5.59
C LEU A 16 3.03 19.75 -5.38
N ASN A 17 2.05 20.65 -5.40
CA ASN A 17 2.24 22.04 -5.02
C ASN A 17 1.70 22.26 -3.61
N VAL A 18 2.58 22.66 -2.70
CA VAL A 18 2.21 23.05 -1.33
C VAL A 18 2.07 24.57 -1.31
N ASP A 19 0.97 25.06 -0.73
CA ASP A 19 0.74 26.49 -0.62
C ASP A 19 1.72 27.18 0.34
N SER A 20 1.76 28.52 0.32
CA SER A 20 2.63 29.29 1.21
C SER A 20 2.30 29.09 2.69
N GLY A 21 1.06 28.68 3.00
CA GLY A 21 0.61 28.36 4.34
C GLY A 21 1.05 26.97 4.82
N VAL A 22 1.66 26.14 3.97
CA VAL A 22 2.08 24.75 4.22
C VAL A 22 0.98 23.83 4.76
N LEU A 23 -0.28 24.15 4.46
CA LEU A 23 -1.47 23.44 4.93
C LEU A 23 -2.35 22.95 3.79
N ARG A 24 -2.10 23.39 2.56
CA ARG A 24 -2.87 22.99 1.38
C ARG A 24 -1.98 22.37 0.33
N ILE A 25 -2.45 21.26 -0.22
CA ILE A 25 -1.79 20.53 -1.31
C ILE A 25 -2.69 20.59 -2.54
N ASN A 26 -2.08 20.86 -3.69
CA ASN A 26 -2.69 20.70 -5.00
C ASN A 26 -1.87 19.70 -5.81
N TYR A 27 -2.53 18.66 -6.32
CA TYR A 27 -1.95 17.76 -7.29
C TYR A 27 -1.92 18.44 -8.66
N ALA A 28 -0.75 18.45 -9.31
CA ALA A 28 -0.53 19.03 -10.63
C ALA A 28 0.03 18.00 -11.63
N GLY A 29 -0.18 16.71 -11.36
CA GLY A 29 0.15 15.63 -12.30
C GLY A 29 -0.82 15.60 -13.49
N GLY A 30 -0.36 15.05 -14.62
CA GLY A 30 -1.20 14.82 -15.81
C GLY A 30 -1.91 13.46 -15.78
N GLU A 31 -2.67 13.15 -16.84
CA GLU A 31 -3.48 11.91 -16.95
C GLU A 31 -2.65 10.59 -16.86
N ASN A 32 -1.34 10.66 -17.09
CA ASN A 32 -0.41 9.52 -16.97
C ASN A 32 0.57 9.67 -15.78
N SER A 33 0.24 10.52 -14.82
CA SER A 33 1.15 10.81 -13.70
C SER A 33 1.13 9.68 -12.67
N GLU A 34 2.32 9.38 -12.15
CA GLU A 34 2.51 8.45 -11.03
C GLU A 34 1.84 9.00 -9.75
N ASP A 35 1.72 8.11 -8.76
CA ASP A 35 1.35 8.45 -7.39
C ASP A 35 2.20 9.59 -6.83
N ALA A 36 1.69 10.30 -5.83
CA ALA A 36 2.42 11.40 -5.22
C ALA A 36 2.23 11.46 -3.71
N ILE A 37 3.35 11.57 -3.00
CA ILE A 37 3.40 11.66 -1.54
C ILE A 37 3.99 13.00 -1.13
N VAL A 38 3.47 13.55 -0.03
CA VAL A 38 4.13 14.57 0.77
C VAL A 38 4.13 14.12 2.23
N ARG A 39 5.27 14.28 2.91
CA ARG A 39 5.39 13.97 4.32
C ARG A 39 5.10 15.18 5.19
N ALA A 40 4.73 14.92 6.43
CA ALA A 40 4.70 15.93 7.48
C ALA A 40 6.11 16.50 7.72
N ASN A 41 6.20 17.75 8.15
CA ASN A 41 7.44 18.43 8.48
C ASN A 41 8.19 17.83 9.70
N ASN A 42 7.51 16.99 10.49
CA ASN A 42 8.08 16.31 11.65
C ASN A 42 7.58 14.87 11.73
N PRO A 43 8.45 13.90 12.10
CA PRO A 43 8.02 12.53 12.35
C PRO A 43 7.18 12.45 13.63
N ILE A 44 6.34 11.42 13.71
CA ILE A 44 5.58 11.12 14.92
C ILE A 44 6.57 10.68 16.02
N PRO A 45 6.61 11.36 17.17
CA PRO A 45 7.53 10.98 18.24
C PRO A 45 7.23 9.57 18.75
N SER A 46 8.24 8.75 19.01
CA SER A 46 8.06 7.37 19.48
C SER A 46 7.34 7.25 20.82
N GLN A 47 7.39 8.30 21.66
CA GLN A 47 6.66 8.41 22.92
C GLN A 47 5.20 8.87 22.76
N CYS A 48 4.75 9.12 21.54
CA CYS A 48 3.40 9.59 21.25
C CYS A 48 2.43 8.40 21.23
N GLU A 49 1.66 8.24 22.31
CA GLU A 49 0.67 7.15 22.42
C GLU A 49 -0.56 7.38 21.53
N MET A 50 -0.90 8.64 21.26
CA MET A 50 -1.99 9.03 20.36
C MET A 50 -1.58 10.22 19.52
N PHE A 51 -1.73 10.07 18.21
CA PHE A 51 -1.48 11.10 17.21
C PHE A 51 -2.79 11.42 16.49
N TYR A 52 -3.12 12.71 16.36
CA TYR A 52 -4.37 13.18 15.75
C TYR A 52 -4.07 14.18 14.64
N PHE A 53 -4.80 14.04 13.53
CA PHE A 53 -4.79 14.98 12.43
C PHE A 53 -6.20 15.10 11.84
N GLU A 54 -6.47 16.24 11.22
CA GLU A 54 -7.69 16.50 10.46
C GLU A 54 -7.31 16.79 9.02
N VAL A 55 -8.08 16.27 8.06
CA VAL A 55 -7.90 16.54 6.64
C VAL A 55 -9.24 16.82 5.99
N ASP A 56 -9.29 17.94 5.28
CA ASP A 56 -10.41 18.30 4.42
C ASP A 56 -10.09 17.94 2.97
N ILE A 57 -10.89 17.03 2.40
CA ILE A 57 -10.80 16.68 0.98
C ILE A 57 -11.66 17.65 0.17
N ILE A 58 -11.00 18.59 -0.51
CA ILE A 58 -11.66 19.68 -1.23
C ILE A 58 -12.08 19.26 -2.65
N ASN A 59 -11.23 18.49 -3.32
CA ASN A 59 -11.52 17.93 -4.63
C ASN A 59 -10.86 16.55 -4.72
N ASN A 60 -11.66 15.55 -5.07
CA ASN A 60 -11.16 14.26 -5.49
C ASN A 60 -11.75 14.01 -6.88
N GLU A 61 -10.91 13.91 -7.90
CA GLU A 61 -11.38 13.53 -9.23
C GLU A 61 -12.12 12.18 -9.16
N LYS A 62 -12.96 11.88 -10.14
CA LYS A 62 -13.92 10.75 -10.08
C LYS A 62 -13.26 9.39 -9.75
N ASN A 63 -11.96 9.26 -10.05
CA ASN A 63 -11.12 8.08 -9.82
C ASN A 63 -9.85 8.35 -8.99
N GLY A 64 -9.67 9.54 -8.42
CA GLY A 64 -8.53 9.83 -7.57
C GLY A 64 -8.63 9.08 -6.24
N ILE A 65 -7.48 8.62 -5.73
CA ILE A 65 -7.35 8.04 -4.40
C ILE A 65 -6.49 9.00 -3.58
N ILE A 66 -7.01 9.41 -2.42
CA ILE A 66 -6.25 10.17 -1.43
C ILE A 66 -6.15 9.28 -0.21
N ALA A 67 -4.92 8.94 0.16
CA ALA A 67 -4.61 8.12 1.33
C ALA A 67 -3.80 8.94 2.34
N ILE A 68 -4.00 8.63 3.62
CA ILE A 68 -3.22 9.19 4.71
C ILE A 68 -2.70 8.01 5.52
N GLY A 69 -1.41 8.02 5.83
CA GLY A 69 -0.77 6.93 6.54
C GLY A 69 0.61 7.30 7.04
N PHE A 70 1.33 6.29 7.51
CA PHE A 70 2.68 6.43 8.03
C PHE A 70 3.67 5.83 7.04
N CYS A 71 4.84 6.45 6.92
CA CYS A 71 5.94 5.92 6.12
C CYS A 71 7.27 6.24 6.80
N GLU A 72 8.30 5.47 6.49
CA GLU A 72 9.68 5.83 6.80
C GLU A 72 10.19 6.90 5.84
N GLN A 73 11.23 7.63 6.23
CA GLN A 73 11.85 8.69 5.42
C GLN A 73 12.49 8.16 4.13
N SER A 74 12.82 6.86 4.08
CA SER A 74 13.40 6.17 2.93
C SER A 74 12.41 5.89 1.79
N VAL A 75 11.09 5.95 2.05
CA VAL A 75 10.08 5.65 1.02
C VAL A 75 10.17 6.62 -0.16
N GLU A 76 10.10 6.11 -1.39
CA GLU A 76 10.04 6.94 -2.60
C GLU A 76 8.76 7.79 -2.62
N LEU A 77 8.88 9.06 -3.00
CA LEU A 77 7.75 9.99 -2.92
C LEU A 77 6.82 9.98 -4.15
N ASN A 78 7.17 9.24 -5.20
CA ASN A 78 6.42 9.15 -6.45
C ASN A 78 5.65 7.81 -6.57
N LYS A 79 5.59 7.02 -5.50
CA LYS A 79 4.86 5.75 -5.43
C LYS A 79 4.22 5.64 -4.08
N LEU A 80 2.93 5.30 -4.01
CA LEU A 80 2.30 5.04 -2.72
C LEU A 80 3.03 3.86 -2.03
N PRO A 81 3.29 3.94 -0.71
CA PRO A 81 3.92 2.85 0.00
C PRO A 81 2.96 1.64 -0.04
N GLY A 82 3.44 0.49 -0.51
CA GLY A 82 2.61 -0.71 -0.70
C GLY A 82 1.82 -0.77 -2.01
N CYS A 83 1.82 0.26 -2.87
CA CYS A 83 1.11 0.24 -4.17
C CYS A 83 1.83 -0.48 -5.30
N ALA A 84 3.15 -0.72 -5.20
CA ALA A 84 3.89 -1.45 -6.23
C ALA A 84 3.39 -2.88 -6.48
N ILE A 85 2.45 -3.37 -5.66
CA ILE A 85 1.81 -4.68 -5.81
C ILE A 85 0.34 -4.56 -6.23
N ALA A 86 -0.29 -3.39 -6.09
CA ALA A 86 -1.74 -3.23 -6.29
C ALA A 86 -2.14 -2.98 -7.76
N ASP A 87 -1.32 -2.32 -8.58
CA ASP A 87 -1.77 -1.82 -9.89
C ASP A 87 -1.76 -2.87 -11.01
N ASP A 88 -0.81 -3.80 -11.00
CA ASP A 88 -0.66 -4.81 -12.07
C ASP A 88 -1.52 -6.07 -11.86
N ASP A 89 -2.16 -6.20 -10.70
CA ASP A 89 -2.76 -7.45 -10.22
C ASP A 89 -4.30 -7.41 -10.10
N ILE A 90 -4.97 -6.31 -10.46
CA ILE A 90 -6.44 -6.20 -10.32
C ILE A 90 -7.13 -6.94 -11.48
N ASP A 91 -7.84 -8.03 -11.14
CA ASP A 91 -8.74 -8.69 -12.07
C ASP A 91 -9.88 -7.73 -12.47
N ASP A 92 -9.97 -7.45 -13.77
CA ASP A 92 -11.00 -6.58 -14.37
C ASP A 92 -12.42 -6.96 -13.94
N GLN A 93 -12.68 -8.25 -13.68
CA GLN A 93 -14.00 -8.76 -13.27
C GLN A 93 -14.41 -8.28 -11.87
N LEU A 94 -13.45 -7.95 -11.01
CA LEU A 94 -13.66 -7.58 -9.62
C LEU A 94 -13.38 -6.09 -9.37
N LYS A 95 -12.73 -5.39 -10.32
CA LYS A 95 -12.32 -3.98 -10.22
C LYS A 95 -13.41 -3.04 -9.69
N GLU A 96 -14.64 -3.08 -10.20
CA GLU A 96 -15.71 -2.20 -9.72
C GLU A 96 -16.11 -2.46 -8.26
N LYS A 97 -16.17 -3.75 -7.88
CA LYS A 97 -16.52 -4.16 -6.51
C LYS A 97 -15.41 -3.80 -5.52
N TRP A 98 -14.16 -3.94 -5.98
CA TRP A 98 -12.96 -3.51 -5.29
C TRP A 98 -12.95 -2.01 -5.01
N VAL A 99 -13.18 -1.20 -6.05
CA VAL A 99 -13.26 0.26 -5.92
C VAL A 99 -14.33 0.66 -4.91
N LYS A 100 -15.43 -0.07 -4.81
CA LYS A 100 -16.46 0.19 -3.80
C LYS A 100 -15.98 -0.06 -2.36
N VAL A 101 -15.24 -1.14 -2.12
CA VAL A 101 -14.62 -1.42 -0.81
C VAL A 101 -13.66 -0.30 -0.43
N LEU A 102 -12.77 0.09 -1.35
CA LEU A 102 -11.80 1.17 -1.12
C LEU A 102 -12.47 2.52 -0.84
N LYS A 103 -13.62 2.80 -1.47
CA LYS A 103 -14.34 4.07 -1.29
C LYS A 103 -15.09 4.19 0.03
N HIS A 104 -15.49 3.07 0.65
CA HIS A 104 -16.37 3.09 1.83
C HIS A 104 -15.79 2.36 3.05
N CYS A 105 -14.56 1.84 2.96
CA CYS A 105 -13.74 1.15 3.98
C CYS A 105 -14.34 1.09 5.38
N ASN A 106 -15.42 0.33 5.54
CA ASN A 106 -16.09 0.07 6.80
C ASN A 106 -16.39 -1.42 6.91
N GLU A 107 -16.58 -1.92 8.13
CA GLU A 107 -16.72 -3.35 8.39
C GLU A 107 -17.85 -4.00 7.57
N ASP A 108 -18.99 -3.30 7.41
CA ASP A 108 -20.14 -3.78 6.66
C ASP A 108 -19.84 -3.95 5.16
N THR A 109 -19.13 -3.00 4.55
CA THR A 109 -18.76 -3.06 3.12
C THR A 109 -17.71 -4.12 2.83
N ILE A 110 -16.77 -4.31 3.75
CA ILE A 110 -15.80 -5.42 3.68
C ILE A 110 -16.54 -6.75 3.78
N LYS A 111 -17.45 -6.90 4.76
CA LYS A 111 -18.23 -8.12 4.95
C LYS A 111 -19.09 -8.46 3.72
N ASP A 112 -19.85 -7.49 3.19
CA ASP A 112 -20.65 -7.67 1.96
C ASP A 112 -19.79 -8.12 0.78
N PHE A 113 -18.58 -7.57 0.63
CA PHE A 113 -17.64 -8.01 -0.38
C PHE A 113 -17.18 -9.46 -0.16
N MET A 114 -16.82 -9.82 1.08
CA MET A 114 -16.36 -11.17 1.40
C MET A 114 -17.46 -12.22 1.21
N ASP A 115 -18.68 -11.92 1.64
CA ASP A 115 -19.85 -12.80 1.45
C ASP A 115 -20.12 -13.04 -0.05
N LYS A 116 -20.03 -11.97 -0.85
CA LYS A 116 -20.11 -12.08 -2.31
C LYS A 116 -18.99 -12.91 -2.90
N LEU A 117 -17.74 -12.65 -2.51
CA LEU A 117 -16.58 -13.40 -3.00
C LEU A 117 -16.71 -14.90 -2.69
N ASN A 118 -17.19 -15.25 -1.50
CA ASN A 118 -17.45 -16.63 -1.08
C ASN A 118 -18.57 -17.30 -1.88
N SER A 119 -19.51 -16.52 -2.45
CA SER A 119 -20.61 -17.02 -3.28
C SER A 119 -20.27 -17.16 -4.77
N MET A 120 -19.11 -16.66 -5.22
CA MET A 120 -18.69 -16.73 -6.62
C MET A 120 -18.15 -18.12 -6.96
N GLU A 121 -18.42 -18.59 -8.18
CA GLU A 121 -17.84 -19.83 -8.74
C GLU A 121 -16.40 -19.59 -9.22
N ILE A 122 -15.51 -19.24 -8.29
CA ILE A 122 -14.07 -19.12 -8.52
C ILE A 122 -13.32 -20.24 -7.80
N ASN A 123 -12.17 -20.63 -8.34
CA ASN A 123 -11.35 -21.66 -7.69
C ASN A 123 -10.76 -21.13 -6.36
N GLN A 124 -10.39 -22.06 -5.48
CA GLN A 124 -9.87 -21.73 -4.14
C GLN A 124 -8.62 -20.83 -4.18
N LYS A 125 -7.73 -21.03 -5.15
CA LYS A 125 -6.52 -20.22 -5.31
C LYS A 125 -6.91 -18.76 -5.58
N ASN A 126 -7.72 -18.51 -6.60
CA ASN A 126 -8.17 -17.16 -6.97
C ASN A 126 -8.93 -16.48 -5.82
N MET A 127 -9.74 -17.24 -5.08
CA MET A 127 -10.45 -16.73 -3.89
C MET A 127 -9.47 -16.25 -2.82
N LEU A 128 -8.45 -17.05 -2.50
CA LEU A 128 -7.43 -16.69 -1.53
C LEU A 128 -6.58 -15.51 -1.99
N GLU A 129 -6.23 -15.44 -3.29
CA GLU A 129 -5.50 -14.30 -3.85
C GLU A 129 -6.32 -13.02 -3.70
N CYS A 130 -7.59 -13.02 -4.11
CA CYS A 130 -8.48 -11.86 -3.98
C CYS A 130 -8.61 -11.41 -2.52
N ARG A 131 -8.85 -12.36 -1.60
CA ARG A 131 -9.06 -12.04 -0.19
C ARG A 131 -7.78 -11.51 0.48
N ALA A 132 -6.63 -12.11 0.19
CA ALA A 132 -5.34 -11.64 0.67
C ALA A 132 -5.04 -10.20 0.23
N LYS A 133 -5.30 -9.87 -1.04
CA LYS A 133 -5.14 -8.50 -1.54
C LYS A 133 -6.05 -7.53 -0.80
N VAL A 134 -7.33 -7.89 -0.57
CA VAL A 134 -8.29 -6.97 0.07
C VAL A 134 -7.82 -6.68 1.48
N TYR A 135 -7.51 -7.73 2.24
CA TYR A 135 -7.00 -7.62 3.59
C TYR A 135 -5.70 -6.81 3.66
N PHE A 136 -4.80 -6.99 2.70
CA PHE A 136 -3.58 -6.18 2.61
C PHE A 136 -3.90 -4.69 2.44
N ILE A 137 -4.78 -4.33 1.49
CA ILE A 137 -5.08 -2.93 1.18
C ILE A 137 -5.83 -2.22 2.31
N ILE A 138 -6.72 -2.93 3.02
CA ILE A 138 -7.45 -2.35 4.16
C ILE A 138 -6.63 -2.38 5.47
N GLY A 139 -5.38 -2.86 5.44
CA GLY A 139 -4.51 -2.94 6.62
C GLY A 139 -4.81 -4.11 7.57
N SER A 140 -5.69 -5.03 7.20
CA SER A 140 -5.97 -6.28 7.93
C SER A 140 -4.87 -7.32 7.68
N TYR A 141 -3.65 -6.99 8.10
CA TYR A 141 -2.45 -7.75 7.75
C TYR A 141 -2.44 -9.19 8.28
N LYS A 142 -3.08 -9.46 9.41
CA LYS A 142 -3.12 -10.82 9.97
C LYS A 142 -3.92 -11.77 9.07
N GLU A 143 -5.08 -11.31 8.64
CA GLU A 143 -5.97 -12.03 7.73
C GLU A 143 -5.32 -12.19 6.35
N ALA A 144 -4.61 -11.15 5.87
CA ALA A 144 -3.82 -11.24 4.65
C ALA A 144 -2.74 -12.34 4.77
N LEU A 145 -1.95 -12.34 5.86
CA LEU A 145 -0.92 -13.36 6.10
C LEU A 145 -1.50 -14.77 6.16
N ASP A 146 -2.67 -14.96 6.77
CA ASP A 146 -3.31 -16.28 6.86
C ASP A 146 -3.64 -16.86 5.49
N ASP A 147 -4.14 -16.04 4.57
CA ASP A 147 -4.45 -16.48 3.21
C ASP A 147 -3.21 -16.67 2.35
N LEU A 148 -2.22 -15.78 2.47
CA LEU A 148 -0.93 -15.93 1.80
C LEU A 148 -0.22 -17.21 2.25
N ASN A 149 -0.33 -17.56 3.54
CA ASN A 149 0.19 -18.82 4.06
C ASN A 149 -0.55 -20.05 3.50
N LYS A 150 -1.88 -19.96 3.30
CA LYS A 150 -2.65 -21.03 2.64
C LYS A 150 -2.22 -21.16 1.17
N LEU A 151 -2.05 -20.05 0.45
CA LEU A 151 -1.56 -20.04 -0.92
C LEU A 151 -0.19 -20.70 -1.04
N LEU A 152 0.74 -20.40 -0.13
CA LEU A 152 2.07 -21.02 -0.12
C LEU A 152 2.06 -22.49 0.32
N LYS A 153 1.01 -22.98 0.96
CA LYS A 153 0.81 -24.43 1.17
C LYS A 153 0.32 -25.12 -0.10
N MET A 154 -0.46 -24.44 -0.93
CA MET A 154 -0.97 -24.95 -2.21
C MET A 154 0.10 -24.88 -3.31
N GLU A 155 0.82 -23.77 -3.38
CA GLU A 155 1.86 -23.49 -4.35
C GLU A 155 3.05 -22.85 -3.63
N GLU A 156 4.00 -23.71 -3.22
CA GLU A 156 5.12 -23.32 -2.35
C GLU A 156 5.84 -22.06 -2.82
N ASN A 157 6.01 -21.89 -4.13
CA ASN A 157 6.77 -20.78 -4.70
C ASN A 157 5.90 -19.84 -5.55
N SER A 158 4.62 -19.67 -5.17
CA SER A 158 3.75 -18.66 -5.77
C SER A 158 4.38 -17.27 -5.64
N VAL A 159 4.74 -16.67 -6.77
CA VAL A 159 5.34 -15.31 -6.83
C VAL A 159 4.39 -14.31 -6.20
N PHE A 160 3.09 -14.41 -6.52
CA PHE A 160 2.02 -13.62 -5.93
C PHE A 160 2.07 -13.66 -4.40
N ALA A 161 2.00 -14.87 -3.83
CA ALA A 161 1.90 -15.02 -2.39
C ALA A 161 3.19 -14.58 -1.68
N LEU A 162 4.37 -14.81 -2.29
CA LEU A 162 5.64 -14.34 -1.75
C LEU A 162 5.75 -12.80 -1.77
N ARG A 163 5.33 -12.13 -2.84
CA ARG A 163 5.37 -10.66 -2.94
C ARG A 163 4.49 -10.01 -1.87
N TYR A 164 3.20 -10.37 -1.82
CA TYR A 164 2.28 -9.81 -0.83
C TYR A 164 2.67 -10.15 0.60
N ARG A 165 3.22 -11.35 0.86
CA ARG A 165 3.63 -11.73 2.22
C ARG A 165 4.89 -10.99 2.65
N ARG A 166 5.85 -10.81 1.74
CA ARG A 166 7.03 -9.96 1.96
C ARG A 166 6.64 -8.55 2.35
N GLU A 167 5.70 -7.96 1.61
CA GLU A 167 5.24 -6.59 1.83
C GLU A 167 4.47 -6.46 3.13
N THR A 168 3.56 -7.41 3.39
CA THR A 168 2.84 -7.46 4.66
C THR A 168 3.80 -7.53 5.84
N TYR A 169 4.84 -8.37 5.76
CA TYR A 169 5.87 -8.43 6.81
C TYR A 169 6.70 -7.15 6.89
N PHE A 170 6.99 -6.49 5.77
CA PHE A 170 7.70 -5.21 5.77
C PHE A 170 6.88 -4.13 6.49
N LEU A 171 5.59 -4.00 6.18
CA LEU A 171 4.66 -3.06 6.83
C LEU A 171 4.45 -3.35 8.32
N LEU A 172 4.60 -4.61 8.74
CA LEU A 172 4.57 -5.03 10.14
C LEU A 172 5.94 -4.88 10.85
N CYS A 173 6.96 -4.35 10.18
CA CYS A 173 8.35 -4.27 10.68
C CYS A 173 8.99 -5.64 11.00
N GLU A 174 8.47 -6.72 10.43
CA GLU A 174 8.94 -8.10 10.58
C GLU A 174 10.05 -8.42 9.56
N GLN A 175 11.19 -7.73 9.71
CA GLN A 175 12.24 -7.70 8.69
C GLN A 175 12.85 -9.07 8.38
N LYS A 176 12.90 -9.98 9.35
CA LYS A 176 13.47 -11.32 9.12
C LYS A 176 12.63 -12.13 8.14
N GLN A 177 11.30 -12.11 8.30
CA GLN A 177 10.36 -12.84 7.45
C GLN A 177 10.26 -12.17 6.07
N SER A 178 10.19 -10.83 6.04
CA SER A 178 10.21 -10.06 4.79
C SER A 178 11.44 -10.38 3.93
N ASN A 179 12.63 -10.35 4.53
CA ASN A 179 13.88 -10.69 3.83
C ASN A 179 13.97 -12.16 3.41
N ALA A 180 13.32 -13.08 4.13
CA ALA A 180 13.28 -14.48 3.76
C ALA A 180 12.47 -14.69 2.48
N ASP A 181 11.31 -14.02 2.35
CA ASP A 181 10.49 -14.09 1.13
C ASP A 181 11.14 -13.37 -0.05
N LEU A 182 11.80 -12.22 0.18
CA LEU A 182 12.60 -11.54 -0.84
C LEU A 182 13.67 -12.46 -1.45
N LYS A 183 14.41 -13.19 -0.61
CA LYS A 183 15.41 -14.17 -1.08
C LYS A 183 14.82 -15.28 -1.94
N ARG A 184 13.57 -15.66 -1.70
CA ARG A 184 12.87 -16.67 -2.50
C ARG A 184 12.45 -16.11 -3.85
N LEU A 185 11.98 -14.87 -3.87
CA LEU A 185 11.63 -14.14 -5.11
C LEU A 185 12.86 -13.88 -5.99
N LEU A 186 13.99 -13.49 -5.42
CA LEU A 186 15.23 -13.26 -6.17
C LEU A 186 15.74 -14.51 -6.90
N LYS A 187 15.45 -15.71 -6.39
CA LYS A 187 15.76 -16.98 -7.10
C LYS A 187 14.87 -17.23 -8.32
N LYS A 188 13.84 -16.41 -8.54
CA LYS A 188 12.91 -16.50 -9.66
C LYS A 188 13.18 -15.45 -10.73
N ASP A 189 14.27 -14.68 -10.60
CA ASP A 189 14.56 -13.51 -11.46
C ASP A 189 13.37 -12.55 -11.55
N ASP A 190 12.64 -12.44 -10.43
CA ASP A 190 11.46 -11.61 -10.33
C ASP A 190 11.87 -10.13 -10.42
N LYS A 191 11.44 -9.44 -11.48
CA LYS A 191 11.86 -8.06 -11.76
C LYS A 191 11.56 -7.11 -10.60
N TRP A 192 10.37 -7.26 -10.00
CA TRP A 192 9.96 -6.47 -8.84
C TRP A 192 10.90 -6.72 -7.66
N ALA A 193 11.22 -7.98 -7.36
CA ALA A 193 12.15 -8.31 -6.28
C ALA A 193 13.57 -7.80 -6.52
N LEU A 194 14.04 -7.77 -7.77
CA LEU A 194 15.35 -7.19 -8.12
C LEU A 194 15.36 -5.69 -7.81
N GLN A 195 14.33 -4.96 -8.24
CA GLN A 195 14.18 -3.53 -7.95
C GLN A 195 14.14 -3.26 -6.43
N VAL A 196 13.29 -3.97 -5.70
CA VAL A 196 13.20 -3.85 -4.23
C VAL A 196 14.54 -4.14 -3.55
N ASN A 197 15.29 -5.12 -4.06
CA ASN A 197 16.61 -5.43 -3.52
C ASN A 197 17.66 -4.34 -3.83
N GLU A 198 17.56 -3.68 -4.99
CA GLU A 198 18.39 -2.51 -5.32
C GLU A 198 18.06 -1.32 -4.41
N GLU A 199 16.79 -1.03 -4.16
CA GLU A 199 16.34 0.04 -3.24
C GLU A 199 16.91 -0.17 -1.82
N ILE A 200 16.76 -1.38 -1.25
CA ILE A 200 17.25 -1.70 0.10
C ILE A 200 18.79 -1.58 0.22
N ASN A 201 19.53 -1.93 -0.83
CA ASN A 201 21.00 -1.95 -0.79
C ASN A 201 21.63 -0.65 -1.33
N GLY A 202 20.89 0.13 -2.11
CA GLY A 202 21.29 1.43 -2.65
C GLY A 202 21.35 2.50 -1.57
N ASP A 203 20.44 2.46 -0.60
CA ASP A 203 20.38 3.36 0.57
C ASP A 203 21.52 3.16 1.58
N ARG A 204 22.38 2.14 1.40
CA ARG A 204 23.52 1.86 2.29
C ARG A 204 24.86 2.43 1.81
N ARG A 205 24.87 3.31 0.80
CA ARG A 205 26.09 3.91 0.22
C ARG A 205 26.20 5.40 0.46
#